data_AF-A0A9W6C221-F1
#
_entry.id   AF-A0A9W6C221-F1
#
_cell.length_a   1.000
_cell.length_b   1.000
_cell.length_c   1.000
_cell.angle_alpha   90.00
_cell.angle_beta   90.00
_cell.angle_gamma   90.00
#
_symmetry.space_group_name_H-M   'P 1'
#
loop_
_entity.id
_entity.type
_entity.pdbx_description
1 polymer ?
#
loop_
_entity_poly.entity_id
_entity_poly.type
_entity_poly.pdbx_seq_one_letter_code
_entity_poly.pdbx_strand_id
1 'polypeptide(L)'
;MGWSPAGRKSAARFLALSFDNDPPAPAPRTLSLGVYMLFTGPLDPLITAVRLQILPEGGSEAVSVRIFDAAAGDASPALVCPGITHFNVSSDLVVSRSRLTAAAFSTSTVIGARVDFNDDPLDASGDLPVVAAVGLFLNA
;
A
#
# COMPACT_ATOMS: atom_id res chain seq x y z
N MET A 1 10.69 -8.88 15.50
CA MET A 1 11.77 -8.87 14.49
C MET A 1 11.96 -7.42 14.05
N GLY A 2 13.09 -6.79 14.38
CA GLY A 2 13.40 -5.43 13.97
C GLY A 2 14.43 -5.46 12.84
N TRP A 3 14.18 -4.71 11.77
CA TRP A 3 15.09 -4.56 10.64
C TRP A 3 16.05 -3.38 10.90
N SER A 4 17.35 -3.56 10.69
CA SER A 4 18.36 -2.48 10.73
C SER A 4 19.44 -2.74 9.67
N PRO A 5 19.60 -1.86 8.66
CA PRO A 5 20.63 -2.04 7.65
C PRO A 5 21.97 -1.48 8.15
N ALA A 6 22.75 -2.32 8.81
CA ALA A 6 24.17 -2.04 8.99
C ALA A 6 24.92 -2.35 7.68
N GLY A 7 24.97 -1.39 6.76
CA GLY A 7 25.82 -1.48 5.57
C GLY A 7 25.17 -0.92 4.30
N ARG A 8 25.86 0.03 3.67
CA ARG A 8 25.47 0.72 2.43
C ARG A 8 24.91 -0.22 1.36
N LYS A 9 23.65 0.02 0.99
CA LYS A 9 23.13 0.21 -0.38
C LYS A 9 21.66 0.66 -0.24
N SER A 10 21.27 1.66 -1.01
CA SER A 10 19.87 2.01 -1.29
C SER A 10 19.16 0.75 -1.79
N ALA A 11 18.59 -0.01 -0.85
CA ALA A 11 17.62 -1.04 -1.15
C ALA A 11 16.27 -0.32 -1.07
N ALA A 12 15.47 -0.43 -2.13
CA ALA A 12 14.14 0.15 -2.17
C ALA A 12 13.40 -0.17 -0.86
N ARG A 13 13.00 0.86 -0.12
CA ARG A 13 12.28 0.69 1.15
C ARG A 13 10.82 0.48 0.82
N PHE A 14 10.38 -0.77 0.88
CA PHE A 14 8.96 -1.10 0.71
C PHE A 14 8.54 -2.19 1.69
N LEU A 15 7.25 -2.18 2.00
CA LEU A 15 6.54 -3.23 2.71
C LEU A 15 5.67 -3.95 1.69
N ALA A 16 5.84 -5.27 1.55
CA ALA A 16 4.98 -6.11 0.73
C ALA A 16 4.18 -7.05 1.65
N LEU A 17 2.89 -7.19 1.37
CA LEU A 17 1.91 -7.89 2.19
C LEU A 17 1.10 -8.84 1.32
N SER A 18 0.84 -10.03 1.83
CA SER A 18 -0.20 -10.94 1.32
C SER A 18 -1.42 -10.84 2.22
N PHE A 19 -2.60 -10.95 1.63
CA PHE A 19 -3.86 -11.07 2.35
C PHE A 19 -4.41 -12.47 2.14
N ASP A 20 -4.20 -13.34 3.13
CA ASP A 20 -4.75 -14.68 3.15
C ASP A 20 -6.12 -14.63 3.83
N ASN A 21 -7.11 -14.04 3.14
CA ASN A 21 -8.47 -13.91 3.65
C ASN A 21 -9.32 -15.12 3.22
N ASP A 22 -10.04 -15.72 4.18
CA ASP A 22 -11.11 -16.68 3.94
C ASP A 22 -12.40 -16.17 4.62
N PRO A 23 -13.42 -15.71 3.87
CA PRO A 23 -13.49 -15.70 2.40
C PRO A 23 -12.58 -14.65 1.75
N PRO A 24 -12.19 -14.82 0.48
CA PRO A 24 -11.34 -13.86 -0.23
C PRO A 24 -11.96 -12.46 -0.28
N ALA A 25 -11.15 -11.41 -0.11
CA ALA A 25 -11.62 -10.03 -0.11
C ALA A 25 -11.93 -9.54 -1.54
N PRO A 26 -13.20 -9.27 -1.90
CA PRO A 26 -13.53 -8.82 -3.24
C PRO A 26 -12.99 -7.41 -3.48
N ALA A 27 -12.32 -7.21 -4.62
CA ALA A 27 -11.75 -5.91 -4.99
C ALA A 27 -12.78 -4.77 -5.01
N PRO A 28 -14.02 -4.96 -5.50
CA PRO A 28 -15.03 -3.89 -5.50
C PRO A 28 -15.53 -3.52 -4.11
N ARG A 29 -15.35 -4.38 -3.13
CA ARG A 29 -15.73 -4.10 -1.73
C ARG A 29 -14.65 -3.36 -0.97
N THR A 30 -13.46 -3.20 -1.54
CA THR A 30 -12.33 -2.55 -0.87
C THR A 30 -12.51 -1.04 -0.89
N LEU A 31 -12.71 -0.43 0.28
CA LEU A 31 -12.84 1.02 0.45
C LEU A 31 -11.49 1.71 0.59
N SER A 32 -10.58 1.12 1.38
CA SER A 32 -9.25 1.68 1.61
C SER A 32 -8.25 0.62 2.08
N LEU A 33 -6.97 0.90 1.86
CA LEU A 33 -5.87 0.27 2.59
C LEU A 33 -5.52 1.15 3.78
N GLY A 34 -5.65 0.63 4.99
CA GLY A 34 -5.21 1.32 6.20
C GLY A 34 -3.78 0.95 6.57
N VAL A 35 -2.96 1.94 6.89
CA VAL A 35 -1.58 1.76 7.37
C VAL A 35 -1.50 2.35 8.77
N TYR A 36 -1.24 1.50 9.77
CA TYR A 36 -1.04 1.91 11.16
C TYR A 36 0.43 2.27 11.39
N MET A 37 0.70 3.56 11.60
CA MET A 37 2.04 4.06 11.94
C MET A 37 2.20 4.16 13.46
N LEU A 38 3.33 3.69 13.99
CA LEU A 38 3.76 3.95 15.36
C LEU A 38 4.76 5.11 15.44
N PHE A 39 5.52 5.31 14.37
CA PHE A 39 6.53 6.36 14.26
C PHE A 39 6.76 6.68 12.77
N THR A 40 6.84 7.95 12.41
CA THR A 40 7.01 8.39 11.00
C THR A 40 8.46 8.64 10.63
N GLY A 41 9.32 8.94 11.60
CA GLY A 41 10.65 9.47 11.30
C GLY A 41 10.62 10.86 10.65
N PRO A 42 11.77 11.34 10.14
CA PRO A 42 11.91 12.66 9.52
C PRO A 42 11.71 12.66 8.00
N LEU A 43 11.37 11.52 7.38
CA LEU A 43 11.18 11.42 5.93
C LEU A 43 9.94 12.23 5.50
N ASP A 44 10.12 13.10 4.50
CA ASP A 44 9.04 13.87 3.89
C ASP A 44 9.22 13.97 2.36
N PRO A 45 8.29 13.42 1.55
CA PRO A 45 7.17 12.60 1.97
C PRO A 45 7.63 11.23 2.49
N LEU A 46 6.97 10.68 3.51
CA LEU A 46 7.33 9.37 4.06
C LEU A 46 6.91 8.21 3.16
N ILE A 47 5.62 8.13 2.83
CA ILE A 47 5.05 7.13 1.92
C ILE A 47 5.02 7.76 0.53
N THR A 48 5.64 7.10 -0.44
CA THR A 48 5.77 7.61 -1.82
C THR A 48 4.81 6.95 -2.78
N ALA A 49 4.47 5.68 -2.55
CA ALA A 49 3.44 5.00 -3.33
C ALA A 49 2.73 3.89 -2.54
N VAL A 50 1.48 3.63 -2.90
CA VAL A 50 0.72 2.46 -2.41
C VAL A 50 0.11 1.74 -3.59
N ARG A 51 0.25 0.41 -3.62
CA ARG A 51 -0.23 -0.46 -4.69
C ARG A 51 -0.99 -1.64 -4.13
N LEU A 52 -2.16 -1.94 -4.67
CA LEU A 52 -2.88 -3.18 -4.40
C LEU A 52 -2.45 -4.27 -5.39
N GLN A 53 -2.37 -5.51 -4.91
CA GLN A 53 -2.22 -6.68 -5.76
C GLN A 53 -3.59 -7.31 -5.94
N ILE A 54 -4.08 -7.29 -7.18
CA ILE A 54 -5.43 -7.72 -7.53
C ILE A 54 -5.33 -8.93 -8.44
N LEU A 55 -6.00 -10.02 -8.08
CA LEU A 55 -6.10 -11.22 -8.91
C LEU A 55 -7.47 -11.24 -9.61
N PRO A 56 -7.53 -11.11 -10.94
CA PRO A 56 -8.76 -11.28 -11.70
C PRO A 56 -9.32 -12.70 -11.56
N GLU A 57 -10.65 -12.82 -11.56
CA GLU A 57 -11.31 -14.13 -11.54
C GLU A 57 -10.85 -15.00 -12.72
N GLY A 58 -10.46 -16.25 -12.44
CA GLY A 58 -9.94 -17.18 -13.45
C GLY A 58 -8.52 -16.85 -13.95
N GLY A 59 -7.90 -15.77 -13.47
CA GLY A 59 -6.51 -15.42 -13.75
C GLY A 59 -5.52 -16.13 -12.84
N SER A 60 -4.28 -16.29 -13.30
CA SER A 60 -3.16 -16.83 -12.52
C SER A 60 -2.12 -15.77 -12.14
N GLU A 61 -2.24 -14.55 -12.66
CA GLU A 61 -1.30 -13.46 -12.44
C GLU A 61 -1.97 -12.26 -11.75
N ALA A 62 -1.29 -11.75 -10.73
CA ALA A 62 -1.73 -10.57 -10.01
C ALA A 62 -1.39 -9.28 -10.78
N VAL A 63 -2.36 -8.38 -10.86
CA VAL A 63 -2.20 -7.04 -11.41
C VAL A 63 -1.91 -6.07 -10.26
N SER A 64 -0.78 -5.38 -10.35
CA SER A 64 -0.39 -4.33 -9.42
C SER A 64 -1.07 -3.02 -9.79
N VAL A 65 -1.97 -2.54 -8.95
CA VAL A 65 -2.77 -1.32 -9.18
C VAL A 65 -2.33 -0.24 -8.21
N ARG A 66 -1.91 0.91 -8.74
CA ARG A 66 -1.47 2.04 -7.91
C ARG A 66 -2.67 2.81 -7.36
N ILE A 67 -2.80 2.86 -6.04
CA ILE A 67 -3.89 3.59 -5.36
C ILE A 67 -3.44 4.94 -4.79
N PHE A 68 -2.15 5.13 -4.64
CA PHE A 68 -1.53 6.41 -4.27
C PHE A 68 -0.14 6.52 -4.89
N ASP A 69 0.20 7.72 -5.35
CA ASP A 69 1.50 8.05 -5.92
C ASP A 69 1.86 9.53 -5.74
N ALA A 70 2.81 9.80 -4.85
CA ALA A 70 3.32 11.15 -4.63
C ALA A 70 3.96 11.74 -5.91
N ALA A 71 4.63 10.93 -6.72
CA ALA A 71 5.29 11.39 -7.94
C ALA A 71 4.30 11.73 -9.07
N ALA A 72 3.10 11.16 -9.03
CA ALA A 72 2.02 11.50 -9.96
C ALA A 72 1.22 12.75 -9.53
N GLY A 73 1.56 13.36 -8.38
CA GLY A 73 0.87 14.52 -7.83
C GLY A 73 -0.41 14.19 -7.06
N ASP A 74 -0.57 12.94 -6.59
CA ASP A 74 -1.69 12.60 -5.71
C ASP A 74 -1.60 13.39 -4.40
N ALA A 75 -2.74 13.89 -3.94
CA ALA A 75 -2.82 14.52 -2.63
C ALA A 75 -2.45 13.49 -1.55
N SER A 76 -1.32 13.73 -0.87
CA SER A 76 -0.87 12.87 0.22
C SER A 76 -1.87 12.96 1.39
N PRO A 77 -2.39 11.84 1.90
CA PRO A 77 -3.19 11.89 3.11
C PRO A 77 -2.34 12.39 4.29
N ALA A 78 -2.95 13.13 5.21
CA ALA A 78 -2.29 13.50 6.44
C ALA A 78 -1.97 12.23 7.24
N LEU A 79 -0.68 11.91 7.37
CA LEU A 79 -0.25 10.71 8.09
C LEU A 79 -0.58 10.84 9.57
N VAL A 80 -1.37 9.90 10.09
CA VAL A 80 -1.73 9.82 11.50
C VAL A 80 -0.68 9.00 12.24
N CYS A 81 -0.06 9.57 13.28
CA CYS A 81 0.97 8.89 14.07
C CYS A 81 0.92 9.30 15.56
N PRO A 82 0.70 8.35 16.50
CA PRO A 82 0.31 6.96 16.24
C PRO A 82 -1.13 6.87 15.71
N GLY A 83 -1.37 6.02 14.72
CA GLY A 83 -2.73 5.76 14.25
C GLY A 83 -2.81 5.25 12.81
N ILE A 84 -4.04 5.09 12.32
CA ILE A 84 -4.32 4.55 10.99
C ILE A 84 -4.49 5.69 10.00
N THR A 85 -3.69 5.65 8.93
CA THR A 85 -3.92 6.47 7.74
C THR A 85 -4.59 5.63 6.67
N HIS A 86 -5.64 6.16 6.05
CA HIS A 86 -6.40 5.47 5.01
C HIS A 86 -5.97 5.93 3.61
N PHE A 87 -5.62 4.98 2.75
CA PHE A 87 -5.40 5.18 1.33
C PHE A 87 -6.63 4.67 0.58
N ASN A 88 -7.43 5.60 0.07
CA ASN A 88 -8.72 5.29 -0.53
C ASN A 88 -8.57 4.51 -1.84
N VAL A 89 -9.52 3.61 -2.07
CA VAL A 89 -9.63 2.79 -3.26
C VAL A 89 -10.97 3.15 -3.91
N SER A 90 -10.95 3.43 -5.21
CA SER A 90 -12.17 3.58 -6.00
C SER A 90 -12.03 2.82 -7.31
N SER A 91 -13.15 2.33 -7.84
CA SER A 91 -13.19 1.61 -9.11
C SER A 91 -12.58 2.44 -10.24
N ASP A 92 -12.89 3.73 -10.29
CA ASP A 92 -12.43 4.64 -11.35
C ASP A 92 -10.92 4.83 -11.29
N LEU A 93 -10.37 4.95 -10.08
CA LEU A 93 -8.93 5.04 -9.85
C LEU A 93 -8.23 3.75 -10.25
N VAL A 94 -8.80 2.59 -9.90
CA VAL A 94 -8.24 1.29 -10.27
C VAL A 94 -8.25 1.07 -11.78
N VAL A 95 -9.37 1.35 -12.44
CA VAL A 95 -9.51 1.16 -13.90
C VAL A 95 -8.60 2.15 -14.65
N SER A 96 -8.52 3.41 -14.23
CA SER A 96 -7.67 4.41 -14.90
C SER A 96 -6.16 4.17 -14.71
N ARG A 97 -5.76 3.48 -13.64
CA ARG A 97 -4.34 3.25 -13.28
C ARG A 97 -3.86 1.82 -13.48
N SER A 98 -4.67 0.99 -14.12
CA SER A 98 -4.32 -0.39 -14.44
C SER A 98 -4.75 -0.75 -15.85
N ARG A 99 -4.46 -1.99 -16.25
CA ARG A 99 -4.98 -2.57 -17.51
C ARG A 99 -6.30 -3.30 -17.29
N LEU A 100 -6.89 -3.25 -16.09
CA LEU A 100 -8.13 -3.93 -15.78
C LEU A 100 -9.32 -3.17 -16.36
N THR A 101 -10.23 -3.89 -16.99
CA THR A 101 -11.56 -3.36 -17.32
C THR A 101 -12.40 -3.27 -16.06
N ALA A 102 -13.44 -2.42 -16.06
CA ALA A 102 -14.39 -2.35 -14.95
C ALA A 102 -15.04 -3.73 -14.66
N ALA A 103 -15.35 -4.50 -15.71
CA ALA A 103 -15.89 -5.85 -15.58
C ALA A 103 -14.89 -6.79 -14.90
N ALA A 104 -13.61 -6.78 -15.31
CA ALA A 104 -12.58 -7.60 -14.68
C ALA A 104 -12.35 -7.20 -13.21
N PHE A 105 -12.34 -5.91 -12.90
CA PHE A 105 -12.25 -5.43 -11.52
C PHE A 105 -13.43 -5.90 -10.67
N SER A 106 -14.65 -5.91 -11.24
CA SER A 106 -15.88 -6.29 -10.53
C SER A 106 -15.93 -7.71 -9.99
N THR A 107 -15.11 -8.62 -10.54
CA THR A 107 -15.01 -10.02 -10.10
C THR A 107 -13.66 -10.35 -9.48
N SER A 108 -12.73 -9.41 -9.44
CA SER A 108 -11.39 -9.62 -8.89
C SER A 108 -11.36 -9.73 -7.37
N THR A 109 -10.28 -10.34 -6.85
CA THR A 109 -9.95 -10.41 -5.43
C THR A 109 -8.69 -9.58 -5.12
N VAL A 110 -8.64 -8.92 -3.96
CA VAL A 110 -7.40 -8.31 -3.46
C VAL A 110 -6.61 -9.35 -2.68
N ILE A 111 -5.40 -9.65 -3.15
CA ILE A 111 -4.54 -10.70 -2.57
C ILE A 111 -3.34 -10.12 -1.83
N GLY A 112 -3.10 -8.81 -1.91
CA GLY A 112 -1.97 -8.20 -1.25
C GLY A 112 -1.87 -6.70 -1.47
N ALA A 113 -0.82 -6.11 -0.89
CA ALA A 113 -0.49 -4.71 -1.07
C ALA A 113 1.02 -4.48 -1.00
N ARG A 114 1.46 -3.36 -1.57
CA ARG A 114 2.81 -2.85 -1.46
C ARG A 114 2.75 -1.38 -1.06
N VAL A 115 3.49 -1.02 -0.01
CA VAL A 115 3.68 0.36 0.45
C VAL A 115 5.15 0.70 0.23
N ASP A 116 5.41 1.69 -0.62
CA ASP A 116 6.75 2.19 -0.88
C ASP A 116 7.01 3.44 -0.03
N PHE A 117 8.19 3.50 0.56
CA PHE A 117 8.66 4.61 1.38
C PHE A 117 9.75 5.40 0.66
N ASN A 118 10.00 6.62 1.11
CA ASN A 118 11.14 7.40 0.67
C ASN A 118 12.46 6.70 1.06
N ASP A 119 13.39 6.63 0.11
CA ASP A 119 14.69 5.96 0.23
C ASP A 119 15.82 6.91 0.62
N ASP A 120 15.52 8.17 0.93
CA ASP A 120 16.46 9.16 1.44
C ASP A 120 17.27 8.60 2.63
N PRO A 121 18.58 8.88 2.69
CA PRO A 121 19.43 8.42 3.78
C PRO A 121 18.96 9.03 5.11
N LEU A 122 19.10 8.25 6.18
CA LEU A 122 18.81 8.68 7.55
C LEU A 122 20.09 8.62 8.38
N ASP A 123 20.21 9.53 9.34
CA ASP A 123 21.39 9.65 10.19
C ASP A 123 21.48 8.53 11.23
N ALA A 124 20.34 8.07 11.76
CA ALA A 124 20.28 6.96 12.72
C ALA A 124 19.19 5.93 12.39
N SER A 125 19.36 4.69 12.88
CA SER A 125 18.35 3.64 12.74
C SER A 125 17.07 3.95 13.54
N GLY A 126 17.15 4.77 14.58
CA GLY A 126 16.00 5.26 15.34
C GLY A 126 15.11 6.22 14.55
N ASP A 127 15.59 6.75 13.43
CA ASP A 127 14.83 7.66 12.57
C ASP A 127 13.98 6.89 11.54
N LEU A 128 14.06 5.56 11.51
CA LEU A 128 13.30 4.75 10.56
C LEU A 128 11.81 4.76 10.90
N PRO A 129 10.93 4.92 9.90
CA PRO A 129 9.49 4.79 10.10
C PRO A 129 9.12 3.39 10.60
N VAL A 130 8.14 3.32 11.48
CA VAL A 130 7.63 2.06 12.05
C VAL A 130 6.16 1.90 11.69
N VAL A 131 5.87 0.89 10.86
CA VAL A 131 4.52 0.42 10.55
C VAL A 131 4.19 -0.75 11.47
N ALA A 132 3.12 -0.66 12.24
CA ALA A 132 2.68 -1.74 13.12
C ALA A 132 1.72 -2.71 12.46
N ALA A 133 0.87 -2.21 11.56
CA ALA A 133 -0.14 -3.00 10.89
C ALA A 133 -0.53 -2.38 9.55
N VAL A 134 -0.98 -3.24 8.64
CA VAL A 134 -1.64 -2.83 7.40
C VAL A 134 -2.83 -3.76 7.17
N GLY A 135 -3.97 -3.20 6.75
CA GLY A 135 -5.19 -3.97 6.56
C GLY A 135 -6.11 -3.36 5.50
N LEU A 136 -7.01 -4.19 4.98
CA LEU A 136 -8.08 -3.77 4.07
C LEU A 136 -9.32 -3.38 4.86
N PHE A 137 -9.93 -2.27 4.49
CA PHE A 137 -11.23 -1.85 4.98
C PHE A 137 -12.26 -2.11 3.90
N LEU A 138 -13.26 -2.94 4.20
CA LEU A 138 -14.28 -3.38 3.26
C LEU A 138 -15.61 -2.69 3.56
N ASN A 139 -16.45 -2.50 2.53
CA ASN A 139 -17.86 -2.20 2.74
C ASN A 139 -18.62 -3.49 3.11
N ALA A 140 -19.66 -3.34 3.94
CA ALA A 140 -20.57 -4.41 4.31
C ALA A 140 -21.46 -4.82 3.13
#